data_AF-A0A1H8DK21-F1
#
_entry.id   AF-A0A1H8DK21-F1
#
_cell.length_a   1.000
_cell.length_b   1.000
_cell.length_c   1.000
_cell.angle_alpha   90.00
_cell.angle_beta   90.00
_cell.angle_gamma   90.00
#
_symmetry.space_group_name_H-M   'P 1'
#
loop_
_entity.id
_entity.type
_entity.pdbx_description
1 polymer ?
#
loop_
_entity_poly.entity_id
_entity_poly.type
_entity_poly.pdbx_seq_one_letter_code
_entity_poly.pdbx_strand_id
1 'polypeptide(L)'
;MVGRNDPCPCGSGKKYKKCCERVIAFSAAERARELRDSRLKNELLVDLNRWFKRRCSPEMELTWADRFKALLHFPLDQPIPHDFSFSFRFWLLFDAPCINRKRPVEIWMSTIRKSPIKERLARNFCDTPFTCYEIKEIREEAMIFRSLVDGVEYEVKKGQTIPREKLVFTRLIRVGNRYELFGPYICIVHEMRGEILVQLEKYTHHEDEHHDFTTRENGWRVLGWSIQRAKELEKMEKLVSTPPEILESMKEPPFWGTAEPKEEDHVLPAHIMQHLEQFFVHHVTPLQKGTQAFYNRSLDLLYKYLSMRYGKTFDWSMLNEDSLVHFLSFWYMDQVKTSPNGCKIFLNTLKYLFRWLQDEGISDVYETFKKVYVLLIRSLPTTAEAKRWILQNAVVPEYKGSDVNGKAGMYMLAVSSTGPVLFVEDKWVPVHLLGFPSMYADSRFWVRGSIEIRPSGCYFTKVEGVYPMILVDKQLQVLGQK
;
A
#
# COMPACT_ATOMS: atom_id res chain seq x y z
N MET A 1 29.64 42.34 3.21
CA MET A 1 30.03 41.22 4.10
C MET A 1 29.72 41.64 5.54
N VAL A 2 29.03 40.82 6.32
CA VAL A 2 28.83 41.07 7.78
C VAL A 2 30.17 40.86 8.48
N GLY A 3 30.64 41.88 9.20
CA GLY A 3 31.87 41.84 9.97
C GLY A 3 31.76 40.86 11.15
N ARG A 4 32.88 40.22 11.49
CA ARG A 4 32.93 39.16 12.51
C ARG A 4 32.43 39.58 13.91
N ASN A 5 32.53 40.86 14.22
CA ASN A 5 32.06 41.45 15.48
C ASN A 5 30.68 42.11 15.40
N ASP A 6 30.08 42.18 14.21
CA ASP A 6 28.80 42.87 13.98
C ASP A 6 27.63 42.09 14.57
N PRO A 7 26.48 42.74 14.85
CA PRO A 7 25.24 42.07 15.20
C PRO A 7 24.86 41.02 14.15
N CYS A 8 24.46 39.84 14.62
CA CYS A 8 24.17 38.72 13.74
C CYS A 8 22.87 38.96 12.96
N PRO A 9 22.87 38.77 11.62
CA PRO A 9 21.72 39.09 10.75
C PRO A 9 20.49 38.19 10.98
N CYS A 10 20.61 37.13 11.77
CA CYS A 10 19.47 36.27 12.15
C CYS A 10 18.54 36.89 13.21
N GLY A 11 18.81 38.13 13.66
CA GLY A 11 17.97 38.82 14.64
C GLY A 11 18.20 38.40 16.09
N SER A 12 19.21 37.56 16.38
CA SER A 12 19.47 37.05 17.74
C SER A 12 20.08 38.07 18.72
N GLY A 13 20.46 39.27 18.25
CA GLY A 13 21.13 40.30 19.05
C GLY A 13 22.59 39.98 19.46
N LYS A 14 23.11 38.79 19.14
CA LYS A 14 24.49 38.38 19.46
C LYS A 14 25.48 38.80 18.37
N LYS A 15 26.78 38.94 18.69
CA LYS A 15 27.85 39.14 17.68
C LYS A 15 27.91 37.93 16.73
N TYR A 16 28.11 38.15 15.42
CA TYR A 16 28.14 37.11 14.39
C TYR A 16 29.06 35.92 14.76
N LYS A 17 30.27 36.20 15.26
CA LYS A 17 31.23 35.18 15.74
C LYS A 17 30.80 34.31 16.92
N LYS A 18 29.79 34.74 17.67
CA LYS A 18 29.22 34.02 18.81
C LYS A 18 27.85 33.40 18.46
N CYS A 19 27.38 33.57 17.23
CA CYS A 19 26.08 33.10 16.77
C CYS A 19 26.23 32.28 15.47
N CYS A 20 25.71 32.75 14.34
CA CYS A 20 25.67 32.00 13.09
C CYS A 20 27.04 31.51 12.61
N GLU A 21 28.15 32.24 12.83
CA GLU A 21 29.49 31.76 12.45
C GLU A 21 29.86 30.45 13.16
N ARG A 22 29.54 30.32 14.46
CA ARG A 22 29.75 29.07 15.20
C ARG A 22 28.83 27.98 14.70
N VAL A 23 27.55 28.27 14.48
CA VAL A 23 26.57 27.30 13.97
C VAL A 23 27.03 26.74 12.62
N ILE A 24 27.52 27.61 11.73
CA ILE A 24 28.09 27.23 10.43
C ILE A 24 29.35 26.37 10.62
N ALA A 25 30.27 26.75 11.51
CA ALA A 25 31.49 25.99 11.79
C ALA A 25 31.21 24.60 12.39
N PHE A 26 30.24 24.49 13.30
CA PHE A 26 29.78 23.21 13.86
C PHE A 26 29.15 22.32 12.78
N SER A 27 28.24 22.87 11.98
CA SER A 27 27.61 22.13 10.87
C SER A 27 28.64 21.65 9.83
N ALA A 28 29.63 22.47 9.50
CA ALA A 28 30.72 22.08 8.61
C ALA A 28 31.60 20.96 9.18
N ALA A 29 31.95 21.04 10.47
CA ALA A 29 32.72 20.00 11.15
C ALA A 29 31.95 18.67 11.27
N GLU A 30 30.64 18.74 11.49
CA GLU A 30 29.75 17.58 11.54
C GLU A 30 29.67 16.89 10.17
N ARG A 31 29.42 17.64 9.08
CA ARG A 31 29.46 17.12 7.71
C ARG A 31 30.82 16.49 7.35
N ALA A 32 31.92 17.10 7.78
CA ALA A 32 33.26 16.54 7.55
C ALA A 32 33.50 15.22 8.32
N ARG A 33 32.94 15.09 9.53
CA ARG A 33 32.97 13.84 10.30
C ARG A 33 32.11 12.77 9.64
N GLU A 34 30.89 13.09 9.22
CA GLU A 34 29.99 12.17 8.52
C GLU A 34 30.63 11.63 7.23
N LEU A 35 31.23 12.51 6.41
CA LEU A 35 31.89 12.11 5.19
C LEU A 35 33.07 11.15 5.45
N ARG A 36 33.84 11.41 6.51
CA ARG A 36 34.95 10.55 6.93
C ARG A 36 34.45 9.18 7.40
N ASP A 37 33.44 9.17 8.26
CA ASP A 37 32.86 7.93 8.79
C ASP A 37 32.20 7.11 7.67
N SER A 38 31.55 7.76 6.69
CA SER A 38 30.94 7.10 5.53
C SER A 38 31.98 6.48 4.58
N ARG A 39 33.12 7.16 4.34
CA ARG A 39 34.25 6.60 3.58
C ARG A 39 34.82 5.37 4.29
N LEU A 40 35.09 5.50 5.59
CA LEU A 40 35.65 4.42 6.39
C LEU A 40 34.71 3.22 6.50
N LYS A 41 33.40 3.45 6.61
CA LYS A 41 32.36 2.41 6.51
C LYS A 41 32.50 1.62 5.21
N ASN A 42 32.59 2.28 4.07
CA ASN A 42 32.70 1.61 2.77
C ASN A 42 34.02 0.82 2.65
N GLU A 43 35.13 1.38 3.11
CA GLU A 43 36.42 0.68 3.16
C GLU A 43 36.35 -0.60 4.00
N LEU A 44 35.75 -0.51 5.19
CA LEU A 44 35.57 -1.63 6.10
C LEU A 44 34.64 -2.71 5.53
N LEU A 45 33.57 -2.33 4.83
CA LEU A 45 32.68 -3.28 4.14
C LEU A 45 33.43 -4.06 3.05
N VAL A 46 34.25 -3.37 2.26
CA VAL A 46 35.09 -4.00 1.23
C VAL A 46 36.11 -4.96 1.87
N ASP A 47 36.72 -4.54 2.98
CA ASP A 47 37.67 -5.37 3.73
C ASP A 47 37.01 -6.64 4.30
N LEU A 48 35.86 -6.51 4.96
CA LEU A 48 35.05 -7.63 5.46
C LEU A 48 34.69 -8.59 4.32
N ASN A 49 34.21 -8.06 3.19
CA ASN A 49 33.82 -8.88 2.03
C ASN A 49 35.02 -9.67 1.47
N ARG A 50 36.18 -9.03 1.36
CA ARG A 50 37.44 -9.66 0.93
C ARG A 50 37.90 -10.71 1.93
N TRP A 51 37.86 -10.40 3.22
CA TRP A 51 38.23 -11.29 4.31
C TRP A 51 37.36 -12.56 4.31
N PHE A 52 36.05 -12.40 4.11
CA PHE A 52 35.10 -13.51 4.05
C PHE A 52 35.29 -14.36 2.79
N LYS A 53 35.50 -13.74 1.61
CA LYS A 53 35.74 -14.47 0.35
C LYS A 53 36.92 -15.46 0.44
N ARG A 54 37.96 -15.16 1.24
CA ARG A 54 39.11 -16.05 1.46
C ARG A 54 38.81 -17.26 2.35
N ARG A 55 37.68 -17.25 3.06
CA ARG A 55 37.28 -18.28 4.04
C ARG A 55 36.00 -19.02 3.65
N CYS A 56 35.29 -18.50 2.65
CA CYS A 56 34.05 -19.09 2.15
C CYS A 56 34.40 -20.21 1.17
N SER A 57 34.10 -21.46 1.53
CA SER A 57 34.19 -22.58 0.60
C SER A 57 32.91 -22.68 -0.26
N PRO A 58 32.98 -23.24 -1.48
CA PRO A 58 31.80 -23.45 -2.31
C PRO A 58 30.72 -24.29 -1.63
N GLU A 59 31.11 -25.33 -0.88
CA GLU A 59 30.20 -26.23 -0.17
C GLU A 59 29.44 -25.51 0.95
N MET A 60 30.16 -24.62 1.66
CA MET A 60 29.55 -23.77 2.67
C MET A 60 28.56 -22.81 2.01
N GLU A 61 28.94 -22.16 0.92
CA GLU A 61 28.08 -21.21 0.21
C GLU A 61 26.79 -21.87 -0.29
N LEU A 62 26.87 -23.10 -0.84
CA LEU A 62 25.70 -23.88 -1.24
C LEU A 62 24.78 -24.23 -0.06
N THR A 63 25.36 -24.72 1.04
CA THR A 63 24.59 -25.08 2.25
C THR A 63 23.82 -23.88 2.80
N TRP A 64 24.48 -22.72 2.86
CA TRP A 64 23.86 -21.50 3.36
C TRP A 64 22.90 -20.86 2.33
N ALA A 65 23.10 -21.11 1.03
CA ALA A 65 22.12 -20.74 0.01
C ALA A 65 20.79 -21.46 0.21
N ASP A 66 20.81 -22.76 0.54
CA ASP A 66 19.57 -23.51 0.85
C ASP A 66 18.86 -22.96 2.08
N ARG A 67 19.60 -22.64 3.14
CA ARG A 67 19.02 -21.99 4.32
C ARG A 67 18.42 -20.62 3.99
N PHE A 68 19.11 -19.81 3.19
CA PHE A 68 18.59 -18.50 2.76
C PHE A 68 17.31 -18.63 1.94
N LYS A 69 17.27 -19.58 1.01
CA LYS A 69 16.06 -19.90 0.23
C LYS A 69 14.92 -20.35 1.14
N ALA A 70 15.20 -21.19 2.15
CA ALA A 70 14.21 -21.61 3.14
C ALA A 70 13.64 -20.43 3.95
N LEU A 71 14.49 -19.49 4.38
CA LEU A 71 14.06 -18.28 5.10
C LEU A 71 13.13 -17.40 4.26
N LEU A 72 13.37 -17.33 2.94
CA LEU A 72 12.60 -16.50 2.01
C LEU A 72 11.48 -17.24 1.26
N HIS A 73 11.25 -18.52 1.59
CA HIS A 73 10.30 -19.39 0.88
C HIS A 73 10.56 -19.46 -0.64
N PHE A 74 11.82 -19.51 -1.04
CA PHE A 74 12.23 -19.78 -2.42
C PHE A 74 12.35 -21.29 -2.68
N PRO A 75 12.08 -21.77 -3.92
CA PRO A 75 12.26 -23.18 -4.27
C PRO A 75 13.72 -23.62 -4.09
N LEU A 76 13.96 -24.73 -3.38
CA LEU A 76 15.31 -25.22 -3.05
C LEU A 76 16.04 -25.80 -4.27
N ASP A 77 15.30 -26.29 -5.25
CA ASP A 77 15.80 -26.81 -6.53
C ASP A 77 16.22 -25.70 -7.51
N GLN A 78 15.86 -24.44 -7.22
CA GLN A 78 16.19 -23.29 -8.07
C GLN A 78 17.34 -22.45 -7.50
N PRO A 79 18.09 -21.74 -8.36
CA PRO A 79 19.07 -20.77 -7.91
C PRO A 79 18.39 -19.58 -7.20
N ILE A 80 19.14 -18.90 -6.33
CA ILE A 80 18.68 -17.64 -5.71
C ILE A 80 18.38 -16.63 -6.83
N PRO A 81 17.22 -15.95 -6.82
CA PRO A 81 16.91 -14.93 -7.81
C PRO A 81 18.00 -13.86 -7.89
N HIS A 82 18.31 -13.40 -9.11
CA HIS A 82 19.39 -12.44 -9.33
C HIS A 82 19.26 -11.19 -8.46
N ASP A 83 18.05 -10.65 -8.31
CA ASP A 83 17.76 -9.46 -7.50
C ASP A 83 18.02 -9.66 -5.99
N PHE A 84 18.07 -10.91 -5.53
CA PHE A 84 18.38 -11.28 -4.15
C PHE A 84 19.84 -11.67 -3.95
N SER A 85 20.69 -11.64 -4.98
CA SER A 85 22.10 -12.00 -4.87
C SER A 85 22.86 -11.05 -3.92
N PHE A 86 22.54 -9.76 -3.95
CA PHE A 86 23.11 -8.77 -3.03
C PHE A 86 22.61 -8.98 -1.59
N SER A 87 21.32 -9.29 -1.43
CA SER A 87 20.70 -9.63 -0.14
C SER A 87 21.29 -10.88 0.48
N PHE A 88 21.48 -11.95 -0.31
CA PHE A 88 22.13 -13.17 0.12
C PHE A 88 23.55 -12.90 0.60
N ARG A 89 24.32 -12.10 -0.15
CA ARG A 89 25.69 -11.75 0.24
C ARG A 89 25.72 -10.97 1.56
N PHE A 90 24.82 -10.02 1.77
CA PHE A 90 24.71 -9.29 3.02
C PHE A 90 24.29 -10.20 4.18
N TRP A 91 23.32 -11.07 3.96
CA TRP A 91 22.88 -12.04 4.97
C TRP A 91 24.03 -12.94 5.43
N LEU A 92 24.83 -13.46 4.48
CA LEU A 92 26.03 -14.25 4.80
C LEU A 92 27.01 -13.47 5.70
N LEU A 93 27.25 -12.20 5.40
CA LEU A 93 28.22 -11.39 6.13
C LEU A 93 27.75 -11.01 7.54
N PHE A 94 26.46 -10.71 7.71
CA PHE A 94 25.94 -10.01 8.90
C PHE A 94 25.02 -10.83 9.80
N ASP A 95 24.39 -11.91 9.32
CA ASP A 95 23.42 -12.69 10.11
C ASP A 95 23.74 -14.18 10.17
N ALA A 96 24.14 -14.78 9.05
CA ALA A 96 24.37 -16.21 8.99
C ALA A 96 25.54 -16.61 9.90
N PRO A 97 25.36 -17.54 10.86
CA PRO A 97 26.45 -18.05 11.69
C PRO A 97 27.31 -19.08 10.93
N CYS A 98 27.80 -18.70 9.75
CA CYS A 98 28.38 -19.61 8.77
C CYS A 98 29.86 -19.96 8.99
N ILE A 99 30.56 -19.27 9.91
CA ILE A 99 31.94 -19.61 10.26
C ILE A 99 31.98 -20.03 11.74
N ASN A 100 32.24 -21.31 12.00
CA ASN A 100 32.35 -21.85 13.36
C ASN A 100 31.15 -21.48 14.25
N ARG A 101 29.92 -21.51 13.69
CA ARG A 101 28.68 -21.09 14.36
C ARG A 101 28.66 -19.62 14.83
N LYS A 102 29.48 -18.77 14.23
CA LYS A 102 29.51 -17.32 14.46
C LYS A 102 29.34 -16.56 13.16
N ARG A 103 28.89 -15.31 13.28
CA ARG A 103 28.67 -14.44 12.12
C ARG A 103 30.03 -13.97 11.58
N PRO A 104 30.26 -13.95 10.26
CA PRO A 104 31.51 -13.48 9.69
C PRO A 104 31.95 -12.11 10.19
N VAL A 105 31.01 -11.16 10.31
CA VAL A 105 31.27 -9.82 10.85
C VAL A 105 31.88 -9.84 12.26
N GLU A 106 31.47 -10.75 13.14
CA GLU A 106 31.94 -10.84 14.52
C GLU A 106 33.40 -11.33 14.58
N ILE A 107 33.71 -12.34 13.77
CA ILE A 107 35.06 -12.89 13.69
C ILE A 107 35.98 -11.87 13.03
N TRP A 108 35.55 -11.26 11.92
CA TRP A 108 36.32 -10.22 11.24
C TRP A 108 36.58 -9.01 12.14
N MET A 109 35.60 -8.57 12.93
CA MET A 109 35.78 -7.48 13.91
C MET A 109 36.96 -7.75 14.86
N SER A 110 37.17 -9.00 15.29
CA SER A 110 38.29 -9.38 16.17
C SER A 110 39.67 -9.24 15.51
N THR A 111 39.72 -9.14 14.18
CA THR A 111 40.94 -8.95 13.41
C THR A 111 41.34 -7.47 13.27
N ILE A 112 40.42 -6.55 13.55
CA ILE A 112 40.68 -5.11 13.52
C ILE A 112 41.49 -4.74 14.76
N ARG A 113 42.69 -4.19 14.55
CA ARG A 113 43.58 -3.77 15.64
C ARG A 113 44.03 -2.32 15.45
N LYS A 114 44.32 -1.65 16.57
CA LYS A 114 45.03 -0.36 16.61
C LYS A 114 44.30 0.78 15.90
N SER A 115 42.96 0.83 15.96
CA SER A 115 42.19 1.97 15.45
C SER A 115 40.81 2.07 16.12
N PRO A 116 40.65 2.93 17.14
CA PRO A 116 39.39 3.07 17.88
C PRO A 116 38.18 3.42 16.99
N ILE A 117 38.41 4.19 15.92
CA ILE A 117 37.36 4.59 14.98
C ILE A 117 36.89 3.38 14.15
N LYS A 118 37.84 2.57 13.65
CA LYS A 118 37.50 1.35 12.89
C LYS A 118 36.83 0.32 13.78
N GLU A 119 37.32 0.13 15.01
CA GLU A 119 36.71 -0.76 16.01
C GLU A 119 35.27 -0.35 16.34
N ARG A 120 35.02 0.95 16.52
CA ARG A 120 33.66 1.47 16.75
C ARG A 120 32.73 1.19 15.55
N LEU A 121 33.17 1.45 14.33
CA LEU A 121 32.36 1.20 13.13
C LEU A 121 32.11 -0.31 12.90
N ALA A 122 33.11 -1.15 13.16
CA ALA A 122 32.95 -2.59 13.08
C ALA A 122 31.99 -3.13 14.16
N ARG A 123 31.99 -2.55 15.35
CA ARG A 123 30.96 -2.85 16.36
C ARG A 123 29.57 -2.46 15.86
N ASN A 124 29.42 -1.29 15.25
CA ASN A 124 28.14 -0.91 14.62
C ASN A 124 27.71 -1.96 13.59
N PHE A 125 28.62 -2.49 12.77
CA PHE A 125 28.27 -3.56 11.80
C PHE A 125 27.70 -4.80 12.49
N CYS A 126 28.29 -5.22 13.61
CA CYS A 126 27.80 -6.36 14.40
C CYS A 126 26.39 -6.11 14.98
N ASP A 127 26.09 -4.85 15.32
CA ASP A 127 24.89 -4.46 16.04
C ASP A 127 23.71 -4.08 15.15
N THR A 128 23.90 -3.90 13.84
CA THR A 128 22.81 -3.52 12.92
C THR A 128 21.93 -4.71 12.50
N PRO A 129 20.70 -4.88 13.05
CA PRO A 129 19.80 -5.95 12.61
C PRO A 129 19.17 -5.62 11.26
N PHE A 130 18.79 -6.66 10.52
CA PHE A 130 17.87 -6.53 9.39
C PHE A 130 16.46 -6.68 9.92
N THR A 131 15.65 -5.65 9.75
CA THR A 131 14.28 -5.63 10.26
C THR A 131 13.43 -4.65 9.45
N CYS A 132 12.14 -4.60 9.78
CA CYS A 132 11.18 -3.73 9.12
C CYS A 132 11.04 -2.39 9.84
N TYR A 133 11.03 -1.32 9.05
CA TYR A 133 10.82 0.05 9.50
C TYR A 133 9.65 0.67 8.76
N GLU A 134 8.88 1.51 9.45
CA GLU A 134 7.86 2.40 8.88
C GLU A 134 8.45 3.80 8.64
N ILE A 135 8.37 4.31 7.42
CA ILE A 135 8.71 5.70 7.12
C ILE A 135 7.57 6.60 7.59
N LYS A 136 7.84 7.41 8.62
CA LYS A 136 6.88 8.35 9.22
C LYS A 136 6.85 9.69 8.49
N GLU A 137 8.03 10.18 8.11
CA GLU A 137 8.19 11.51 7.57
C GLU A 137 9.36 11.54 6.57
N ILE A 138 9.20 12.30 5.49
CA ILE A 138 10.26 12.57 4.51
C ILE A 138 10.48 14.08 4.50
N ARG A 139 11.69 14.50 4.86
CA ARG A 139 12.13 15.90 4.85
C ARG A 139 13.05 16.15 3.65
N GLU A 140 13.58 17.36 3.57
CA GLU A 140 14.47 17.79 2.48
C GLU A 140 15.77 16.97 2.46
N GLU A 141 16.47 16.86 3.59
CA GLU A 141 17.76 16.14 3.73
C GLU A 141 17.70 14.83 4.54
N ALA A 142 16.56 14.50 5.15
CA ALA A 142 16.43 13.36 6.06
C ALA A 142 15.05 12.68 5.96
N MET A 143 14.95 11.48 6.50
CA MET A 143 13.73 10.68 6.62
C MET A 143 13.63 10.16 8.07
N ILE A 144 12.42 10.05 8.61
CA ILE A 144 12.18 9.48 9.94
C ILE A 144 11.66 8.06 9.78
N PHE A 145 12.46 7.10 10.25
CA PHE A 145 12.14 5.67 10.22
C PHE A 145 11.75 5.23 11.63
N ARG A 146 10.61 4.59 11.80
CA ARG A 146 10.21 3.94 13.06
C ARG A 146 10.39 2.44 12.92
N SER A 147 11.19 1.83 13.79
CA SER A 147 11.31 0.37 13.84
C SER A 147 9.99 -0.25 14.28
N LEU A 148 9.57 -1.30 13.56
CA LEU A 148 8.37 -2.06 13.92
C LEU A 148 8.59 -3.03 15.08
N VAL A 149 9.82 -3.24 15.53
CA VAL A 149 10.15 -4.17 16.61
C VAL A 149 10.08 -3.50 17.98
N ASP A 150 10.67 -2.32 18.11
CA ASP A 150 10.85 -1.61 19.39
C ASP A 150 10.20 -0.21 19.40
N GLY A 151 9.64 0.23 18.26
CA GLY A 151 9.01 1.55 18.12
C GLY A 151 9.97 2.74 18.10
N VAL A 152 11.29 2.50 18.18
CA VAL A 152 12.32 3.54 18.20
C VAL A 152 12.37 4.26 16.84
N GLU A 153 12.51 5.57 16.89
CA GLU A 153 12.62 6.43 15.71
C GLU A 153 14.08 6.78 15.40
N TYR A 154 14.41 6.72 14.12
CA TYR A 154 15.74 6.91 13.57
C TYR A 154 15.69 8.02 12.51
N GLU A 155 16.52 9.04 12.67
CA GLU A 155 16.74 10.04 11.61
C GLU A 155 17.73 9.48 10.59
N VAL A 156 17.22 9.10 9.43
CA VAL A 156 17.97 8.49 8.33
C VAL A 156 18.26 9.53 7.27
N LYS A 157 19.53 9.65 6.87
CA LYS A 157 19.95 10.54 5.79
C LYS A 157 19.27 10.15 4.48
N LYS A 158 18.76 11.15 3.77
CA LYS A 158 18.12 10.96 2.48
C LYS A 158 19.15 10.54 1.44
N GLY A 159 18.98 9.35 0.88
CA GLY A 159 19.76 8.87 -0.26
C GLY A 159 19.29 9.49 -1.58
N GLN A 160 19.98 9.20 -2.68
CA GLN A 160 19.54 9.60 -4.02
C GLN A 160 18.20 8.95 -4.41
N THR A 161 18.02 7.71 -3.99
CA THR A 161 16.76 6.97 -4.12
C THR A 161 16.04 6.91 -2.78
N ILE A 162 14.78 7.32 -2.78
CA ILE A 162 13.89 7.26 -1.63
C ILE A 162 13.05 5.99 -1.76
N PRO A 163 12.90 5.17 -0.70
CA PRO A 163 11.98 4.04 -0.72
C PRO A 163 10.56 4.50 -1.09
N ARG A 164 9.93 3.84 -2.05
CA ARG A 164 8.61 4.21 -2.59
C ARG A 164 7.49 3.89 -1.61
N GLU A 165 7.64 2.79 -0.88
CA GLU A 165 6.67 2.30 0.09
C GLU A 165 6.99 2.74 1.52
N LYS A 166 5.94 2.79 2.36
CA LYS A 166 6.09 3.16 3.77
C LYS A 166 6.76 2.09 4.62
N LEU A 167 6.73 0.82 4.24
CA LEU A 167 7.41 -0.25 4.98
C LEU A 167 8.66 -0.69 4.24
N VAL A 168 9.77 -0.75 4.98
CA VAL A 168 11.08 -1.04 4.41
C VAL A 168 11.81 -2.04 5.30
N PHE A 169 12.11 -3.21 4.74
CA PHE A 169 13.07 -4.14 5.34
C PHE A 169 14.48 -3.69 4.97
N THR A 170 15.29 -3.33 5.96
CA THR A 170 16.65 -2.83 5.75
C THR A 170 17.48 -2.95 7.03
N ARG A 171 18.76 -2.58 6.95
CA ARG A 171 19.56 -2.19 8.11
C ARG A 171 19.77 -0.69 8.13
N LEU A 172 19.85 -0.12 9.33
CA LEU A 172 20.24 1.26 9.55
C LEU A 172 21.58 1.30 10.27
N ILE A 173 22.60 1.91 9.66
CA ILE A 173 23.90 2.10 10.29
C ILE A 173 24.10 3.54 10.71
N ARG A 174 24.63 3.76 11.92
CA ARG A 174 24.97 5.10 12.40
C ARG A 174 26.27 5.60 11.77
N VAL A 175 26.22 6.79 11.17
CA VAL A 175 27.35 7.53 10.60
C VAL A 175 27.30 8.95 11.15
N GLY A 176 28.27 9.32 11.99
CA GLY A 176 28.18 10.56 12.76
C GLY A 176 26.96 10.59 13.69
N ASN A 177 26.07 11.57 13.49
CA ASN A 177 24.87 11.77 14.30
C ASN A 177 23.57 11.26 13.64
N ARG A 178 23.65 10.82 12.38
CA ARG A 178 22.50 10.32 11.61
C ARG A 178 22.67 8.85 11.27
N TYR A 179 21.57 8.22 10.86
CA TYR A 179 21.58 6.87 10.30
C TYR A 179 21.62 6.92 8.77
N GLU A 180 22.16 5.88 8.16
CA GLU A 180 22.12 5.66 6.71
C GLU A 180 21.58 4.25 6.44
N LEU A 181 20.91 4.07 5.30
CA LEU A 181 20.57 2.72 4.82
C LEU A 181 21.87 1.94 4.59
N PHE A 182 21.90 0.69 5.07
CA PHE A 182 23.08 -0.16 5.01
C PHE A 182 22.78 -1.49 4.33
N GLY A 183 23.21 -1.60 3.07
CA GLY A 183 22.96 -2.78 2.24
C GLY A 183 21.65 -2.69 1.47
N PRO A 184 21.10 -3.84 1.03
CA PRO A 184 19.84 -3.88 0.32
C PRO A 184 18.69 -3.45 1.22
N TYR A 185 17.72 -2.78 0.62
CA TYR A 185 16.42 -2.56 1.23
C TYR A 185 15.33 -3.14 0.34
N ILE A 186 14.27 -3.64 0.95
CA ILE A 186 13.11 -4.19 0.26
C ILE A 186 11.87 -3.44 0.76
N CYS A 187 11.16 -2.84 -0.17
CA CYS A 187 9.91 -2.13 0.08
C CYS A 187 8.75 -3.12 0.10
N ILE A 188 7.86 -2.98 1.07
CA ILE A 188 6.61 -3.74 1.16
C ILE A 188 5.45 -2.75 1.28
N VAL A 189 4.34 -3.09 0.64
CA VAL A 189 3.11 -2.30 0.67
C VAL A 189 2.60 -2.11 2.11
N HIS A 190 2.12 -0.90 2.43
CA HIS A 190 1.80 -0.52 3.82
C HIS A 190 0.66 -1.32 4.44
N GLU A 191 -0.23 -1.88 3.62
CA GLU A 191 -1.39 -2.69 4.00
C GLU A 191 -0.99 -3.92 4.83
N MET A 192 0.22 -4.43 4.62
CA MET A 192 0.76 -5.59 5.33
C MET A 192 1.31 -5.25 6.72
N ARG A 193 1.30 -3.97 7.14
CA ARG A 193 1.89 -3.51 8.42
C ARG A 193 1.39 -4.32 9.62
N GLY A 194 0.07 -4.54 9.70
CA GLY A 194 -0.53 -5.27 10.82
C GLY A 194 -0.08 -6.73 10.85
N GLU A 195 -0.07 -7.40 9.71
CA GLU A 195 0.35 -8.80 9.62
C GLU A 195 1.86 -8.95 9.87
N ILE A 196 2.68 -8.02 9.35
CA ILE A 196 4.13 -7.95 9.61
C ILE A 196 4.42 -7.77 11.10
N LEU A 197 3.69 -6.89 11.79
CA LEU A 197 3.83 -6.71 13.23
C LEU A 197 3.54 -8.00 14.00
N VAL A 198 2.44 -8.69 13.67
CA VAL A 198 2.09 -9.97 14.30
C VAL A 198 3.18 -11.02 14.07
N GLN A 199 3.76 -11.09 12.87
CA GLN A 199 4.85 -12.03 12.61
C GLN A 199 6.14 -11.65 13.37
N LEU A 200 6.48 -10.36 13.45
CA LEU A 200 7.63 -9.89 14.23
C LEU A 200 7.46 -10.24 15.73
N GLU A 201 6.27 -10.00 16.29
CA GLU A 201 5.94 -10.37 17.68
C GLU A 201 6.03 -11.89 17.88
N LYS A 202 5.44 -12.68 16.96
CA LYS A 202 5.49 -14.14 17.02
C LYS A 202 6.93 -14.68 17.07
N TYR A 203 7.81 -14.20 16.20
CA TYR A 203 9.19 -14.70 16.15
C TYR A 203 10.09 -14.15 17.25
N THR A 204 9.72 -13.02 17.87
CA THR A 204 10.45 -12.49 19.03
C THR A 204 10.08 -13.20 20.33
N HIS A 205 8.82 -13.66 20.48
CA HIS A 205 8.35 -14.30 21.72
C HIS A 205 8.54 -15.83 21.74
N HIS A 206 8.58 -16.50 20.59
CA HIS A 206 8.75 -17.97 20.54
C HIS A 206 10.15 -18.48 20.93
N GLU A 207 11.17 -17.61 21.02
CA GLU A 207 12.56 -18.01 21.31
C GLU A 207 12.91 -18.06 22.81
N ASP A 208 12.04 -17.58 23.71
CA ASP A 208 12.27 -17.70 25.16
C ASP A 208 12.18 -19.17 25.65
N GLU A 209 11.61 -20.09 24.86
CA GLU A 209 11.44 -21.50 25.24
C GLU A 209 12.46 -22.47 24.61
N HIS A 210 13.14 -22.10 23.51
CA HIS A 210 14.10 -22.96 22.82
C HIS A 210 15.37 -22.18 22.45
N HIS A 211 16.45 -22.43 23.20
CA HIS A 211 17.81 -21.93 22.96
C HIS A 211 18.32 -22.35 21.56
N ASP A 212 17.99 -21.58 20.53
CA ASP A 212 18.59 -21.76 19.21
C ASP A 212 19.06 -20.42 18.62
N PHE A 213 20.04 -20.49 17.74
CA PHE A 213 20.93 -19.40 17.32
C PHE A 213 20.27 -18.27 16.46
N THR A 214 18.97 -17.98 16.59
CA THR A 214 18.13 -17.48 15.48
C THR A 214 17.57 -16.04 15.56
N THR A 215 17.78 -15.26 16.64
CA THR A 215 17.28 -13.86 16.74
C THR A 215 17.62 -12.96 15.55
N ARG A 216 18.79 -13.14 14.92
CA ARG A 216 19.27 -12.34 13.78
C ARG A 216 18.60 -12.70 12.45
N GLU A 217 17.91 -13.84 12.36
CA GLU A 217 17.21 -14.27 11.16
C GLU A 217 15.73 -13.87 11.16
N ASN A 218 15.18 -13.40 12.29
CA ASN A 218 13.75 -13.11 12.41
C ASN A 218 13.25 -12.08 11.40
N GLY A 219 13.99 -11.00 11.16
CA GLY A 219 13.64 -10.04 10.11
C GLY A 219 13.62 -10.66 8.70
N TRP A 220 14.50 -11.62 8.42
CA TRP A 220 14.52 -12.35 7.14
C TRP A 220 13.37 -13.34 7.01
N ARG A 221 12.99 -14.03 8.09
CA ARG A 221 11.81 -14.90 8.13
C ARG A 221 10.53 -14.11 7.85
N VAL A 222 10.38 -12.95 8.50
CA VAL A 222 9.23 -12.08 8.27
C VAL A 222 9.23 -11.51 6.86
N LEU A 223 10.40 -11.17 6.31
CA LEU A 223 10.50 -10.78 4.89
C LEU A 223 10.06 -11.92 3.96
N GLY A 224 10.53 -13.15 4.20
CA GLY A 224 10.13 -14.32 3.42
C GLY A 224 8.63 -14.54 3.43
N TRP A 225 8.04 -14.51 4.63
CA TRP A 225 6.59 -14.54 4.80
C TRP A 225 5.90 -13.40 4.04
N SER A 226 6.46 -12.17 4.10
CA SER A 226 5.91 -11.01 3.40
C SER A 226 5.97 -11.16 1.88
N ILE A 227 7.05 -11.73 1.32
CA ILE A 227 7.17 -12.00 -0.12
C ILE A 227 6.16 -13.06 -0.55
N GLN A 228 6.00 -14.13 0.22
CA GLN A 228 4.99 -15.15 -0.07
C GLN A 228 3.59 -14.54 -0.04
N ARG A 229 3.30 -13.76 1.00
CA ARG A 229 2.01 -13.09 1.16
C ARG A 229 1.73 -12.11 0.02
N ALA A 230 2.74 -11.36 -0.42
CA ALA A 230 2.63 -10.49 -1.59
C ALA A 230 2.38 -11.30 -2.88
N LYS A 231 3.06 -12.43 -3.08
CA LYS A 231 2.81 -13.33 -4.22
C LYS A 231 1.42 -13.97 -4.18
N GLU A 232 0.91 -14.29 -2.99
CA GLU A 232 -0.47 -14.77 -2.82
C GLU A 232 -1.46 -13.67 -3.18
N LEU A 233 -1.22 -12.44 -2.73
CA LEU A 233 -2.01 -11.27 -3.13
C LEU A 233 -1.93 -11.02 -4.63
N GLU A 234 -0.75 -11.05 -5.25
CA GLU A 234 -0.56 -10.90 -6.70
C GLU A 234 -1.13 -12.07 -7.50
N LYS A 235 -1.08 -13.32 -7.00
CA LYS A 235 -1.72 -14.47 -7.66
C LYS A 235 -3.23 -14.36 -7.55
N MET A 236 -3.75 -13.93 -6.41
CA MET A 236 -5.16 -13.56 -6.26
C MET A 236 -5.51 -12.42 -7.22
N GLU A 237 -4.65 -11.41 -7.37
CA GLU A 237 -4.82 -10.28 -8.27
C GLU A 237 -4.69 -10.66 -9.75
N LYS A 238 -3.84 -11.66 -10.08
CA LYS A 238 -3.62 -12.20 -11.43
C LYS A 238 -4.71 -13.16 -11.87
N LEU A 239 -5.20 -13.99 -10.95
CA LEU A 239 -6.44 -14.76 -11.12
C LEU A 239 -7.64 -13.81 -11.34
N VAL A 240 -7.55 -12.60 -10.79
CA VAL A 240 -8.50 -11.51 -10.98
C VAL A 240 -8.09 -10.57 -12.14
N SER A 241 -6.96 -10.79 -12.82
CA SER A 241 -6.50 -9.92 -13.92
C SER A 241 -6.89 -10.49 -15.28
N THR A 242 -7.47 -9.62 -16.09
CA THR A 242 -8.31 -9.93 -17.25
C THR A 242 -7.49 -10.35 -18.48
N PRO A 243 -7.62 -11.58 -19.04
CA PRO A 243 -7.03 -11.96 -20.33
C PRO A 243 -7.53 -11.11 -21.51
N PRO A 244 -6.76 -11.01 -22.63
CA PRO A 244 -7.08 -10.13 -23.77
C PRO A 244 -8.41 -10.44 -24.46
N GLU A 245 -8.93 -11.67 -24.36
CA GLU A 245 -10.26 -12.05 -24.86
C GLU A 245 -11.42 -11.42 -24.06
N ILE A 246 -11.19 -11.03 -22.80
CA ILE A 246 -12.18 -10.33 -21.98
C ILE A 246 -12.26 -8.85 -22.34
N LEU A 247 -11.21 -8.29 -22.94
CA LEU A 247 -11.26 -6.91 -23.46
C LEU A 247 -12.34 -6.75 -24.54
N GLU A 248 -12.71 -7.85 -25.23
CA GLU A 248 -13.80 -7.86 -26.21
C GLU A 248 -15.20 -7.94 -25.60
N SER A 249 -15.37 -8.61 -24.45
CA SER A 249 -16.65 -8.63 -23.72
C SER A 249 -16.88 -7.37 -22.86
N MET A 250 -15.83 -6.58 -22.62
CA MET A 250 -15.87 -5.27 -21.95
C MET A 250 -16.28 -4.11 -22.88
N LYS A 251 -16.56 -4.37 -24.17
CA LYS A 251 -16.94 -3.34 -25.16
C LYS A 251 -18.37 -2.80 -24.96
N GLU A 252 -19.23 -3.55 -24.29
CA GLU A 252 -20.58 -3.09 -24.00
C GLU A 252 -20.63 -2.39 -22.64
N PRO A 253 -21.01 -1.10 -22.57
CA PRO A 253 -21.30 -0.47 -21.29
C PRO A 253 -22.40 -1.28 -20.59
N PRO A 254 -22.41 -1.35 -19.25
CA PRO A 254 -23.51 -2.00 -18.54
C PRO A 254 -24.80 -1.20 -18.81
N PHE A 255 -25.53 -1.59 -19.86
CA PHE A 255 -26.84 -1.06 -20.20
C PHE A 255 -27.83 -1.68 -19.22
N TRP A 256 -27.88 -1.13 -18.01
CA TRP A 256 -28.91 -1.49 -17.04
C TRP A 256 -30.15 -0.67 -17.36
N GLY A 257 -31.12 -1.31 -18.00
CA GLY A 257 -32.42 -0.70 -18.30
C GLY A 257 -33.02 -0.06 -17.05
N THR A 258 -33.21 1.26 -17.11
CA THR A 258 -33.95 2.02 -16.11
C THR A 258 -35.44 1.71 -16.28
N ALA A 259 -35.92 0.65 -15.64
CA ALA A 259 -37.33 0.56 -15.32
C ALA A 259 -37.57 1.50 -14.14
N GLU A 260 -38.12 2.69 -14.39
CA GLU A 260 -38.60 3.59 -13.34
C GLU A 260 -39.90 3.00 -12.77
N PRO A 261 -39.93 2.57 -11.50
CA PRO A 261 -41.17 2.14 -10.87
C PRO A 261 -42.03 3.36 -10.50
N LYS A 262 -43.34 3.15 -10.43
CA LYS A 262 -44.31 4.18 -10.05
C LYS A 262 -44.15 4.57 -8.57
N GLU A 263 -44.40 5.84 -8.23
CA GLU A 263 -44.19 6.40 -6.88
C GLU A 263 -44.90 5.62 -5.74
N GLU A 264 -45.99 4.90 -6.03
CA GLU A 264 -46.76 4.10 -5.06
C GLU A 264 -46.12 2.76 -4.65
N ASP A 265 -45.05 2.33 -5.34
CA ASP A 265 -44.37 1.06 -5.11
C ASP A 265 -43.06 1.18 -4.31
N HIS A 266 -42.62 2.39 -3.93
CA HIS A 266 -41.37 2.63 -3.21
C HIS A 266 -41.39 2.32 -1.70
N VAL A 267 -42.19 1.35 -1.27
CA VAL A 267 -42.25 0.91 0.14
C VAL A 267 -41.90 -0.56 0.22
N LEU A 268 -40.95 -0.91 1.10
CA LEU A 268 -40.57 -2.30 1.34
C LEU A 268 -41.69 -3.08 2.07
N PRO A 269 -41.74 -4.41 1.92
CA PRO A 269 -42.66 -5.24 2.70
C PRO A 269 -42.49 -5.05 4.20
N ALA A 270 -43.59 -5.19 4.95
CA ALA A 270 -43.61 -5.02 6.40
C ALA A 270 -42.60 -5.92 7.12
N HIS A 271 -42.42 -7.17 6.67
CA HIS A 271 -41.45 -8.09 7.26
C HIS A 271 -40.00 -7.64 7.05
N ILE A 272 -39.67 -7.06 5.89
CA ILE A 272 -38.34 -6.49 5.62
C ILE A 272 -38.09 -5.28 6.52
N MET A 273 -39.09 -4.40 6.66
CA MET A 273 -39.01 -3.25 7.56
C MET A 273 -38.79 -3.70 9.01
N GLN A 274 -39.50 -4.75 9.45
CA GLN A 274 -39.33 -5.35 10.77
C GLN A 274 -37.92 -5.90 10.97
N HIS A 275 -37.31 -6.56 9.96
CA HIS A 275 -35.93 -7.04 10.08
C HIS A 275 -34.93 -5.89 10.25
N LEU A 276 -35.08 -4.81 9.47
CA LEU A 276 -34.22 -3.62 9.60
C LEU A 276 -34.38 -2.94 10.97
N GLU A 277 -35.61 -2.86 11.49
CA GLU A 277 -35.90 -2.31 12.81
C GLU A 277 -35.32 -3.18 13.93
N GLN A 278 -35.51 -4.50 13.86
CA GLN A 278 -34.93 -5.44 14.82
C GLN A 278 -33.40 -5.36 14.84
N PHE A 279 -32.76 -5.31 13.67
CA PHE A 279 -31.31 -5.09 13.59
C PHE A 279 -30.91 -3.77 14.25
N PHE A 280 -31.64 -2.69 13.98
CA PHE A 280 -31.37 -1.38 14.55
C PHE A 280 -31.49 -1.40 16.08
N VAL A 281 -32.58 -1.94 16.61
CA VAL A 281 -32.84 -1.99 18.05
C VAL A 281 -31.81 -2.83 18.78
N HIS A 282 -31.47 -4.02 18.26
CA HIS A 282 -30.57 -4.94 18.93
C HIS A 282 -29.08 -4.59 18.77
N HIS A 283 -28.67 -4.06 17.61
CA HIS A 283 -27.25 -3.87 17.28
C HIS A 283 -26.80 -2.42 17.19
N VAL A 284 -27.72 -1.47 16.95
CA VAL A 284 -27.36 -0.06 16.74
C VAL A 284 -27.70 0.80 17.96
N THR A 285 -28.87 0.64 18.57
CA THR A 285 -29.30 1.39 19.78
C THR A 285 -28.31 1.32 20.95
N PRO A 286 -27.62 0.19 21.23
CA PRO A 286 -26.63 0.13 22.30
C PRO A 286 -25.36 0.96 22.06
N LEU A 287 -25.12 1.42 20.82
CA LEU A 287 -23.90 2.15 20.44
C LEU A 287 -23.98 3.64 20.82
N GLN A 288 -22.84 4.34 20.80
CA GLN A 288 -22.79 5.79 21.02
C GLN A 288 -23.59 6.56 19.95
N LYS A 289 -24.22 7.69 20.31
CA LYS A 289 -25.07 8.51 19.41
C LYS A 289 -24.39 8.89 18.09
N GLY A 290 -23.08 9.22 18.12
CA GLY A 290 -22.32 9.52 16.89
C GLY A 290 -22.20 8.30 15.97
N THR A 291 -21.98 7.11 16.53
CA THR A 291 -21.93 5.84 15.79
C THR A 291 -23.31 5.47 15.23
N GLN A 292 -24.38 5.68 16.01
CA GLN A 292 -25.74 5.45 15.54
C GLN A 292 -26.07 6.27 14.28
N ALA A 293 -25.63 7.53 14.21
CA ALA A 293 -25.86 8.38 13.04
C ALA A 293 -25.24 7.82 11.75
N PHE A 294 -24.07 7.16 11.86
CA PHE A 294 -23.40 6.52 10.73
C PHE A 294 -24.12 5.25 10.24
N TYR A 295 -24.62 4.43 11.18
CA TYR A 295 -25.43 3.26 10.85
C TYR A 295 -26.78 3.67 10.23
N ASN A 296 -27.46 4.66 10.83
CA ASN A 296 -28.70 5.22 10.29
C ASN A 296 -28.57 5.66 8.84
N ARG A 297 -27.52 6.43 8.52
CA ARG A 297 -27.27 6.88 7.14
C ARG A 297 -27.06 5.70 6.19
N SER A 298 -26.36 4.66 6.63
CA SER A 298 -26.06 3.49 5.79
C SER A 298 -27.31 2.65 5.53
N LEU A 299 -28.14 2.46 6.57
CA LEU A 299 -29.40 1.74 6.46
C LEU A 299 -30.44 2.51 5.64
N ASP A 300 -30.48 3.84 5.74
CA ASP A 300 -31.33 4.70 4.89
C ASP A 300 -30.97 4.59 3.41
N LEU A 301 -29.67 4.54 3.08
CA LEU A 301 -29.22 4.33 1.69
C LEU A 301 -29.58 2.94 1.16
N LEU A 302 -29.48 1.91 1.99
CA LEU A 302 -29.97 0.57 1.65
C LEU A 302 -31.47 0.59 1.41
N TYR A 303 -32.25 1.14 2.35
CA TYR A 303 -33.70 1.24 2.24
C TYR A 303 -34.10 1.93 0.93
N LYS A 304 -33.50 3.08 0.62
CA LYS A 304 -33.77 3.82 -0.62
C LYS A 304 -33.49 2.99 -1.87
N TYR A 305 -32.35 2.32 -1.92
CA TYR A 305 -32.01 1.48 -3.06
C TYR A 305 -33.02 0.33 -3.25
N LEU A 306 -33.32 -0.39 -2.18
CA LEU A 306 -34.24 -1.53 -2.22
C LEU A 306 -35.65 -1.09 -2.60
N SER A 307 -36.12 0.00 -2.01
CA SER A 307 -37.44 0.58 -2.28
C SER A 307 -37.56 1.07 -3.71
N MET A 308 -36.53 1.73 -4.23
CA MET A 308 -36.50 2.25 -5.59
C MET A 308 -36.37 1.13 -6.63
N ARG A 309 -35.70 0.03 -6.31
CA ARG A 309 -35.44 -1.05 -7.28
C ARG A 309 -36.48 -2.16 -7.28
N TYR A 310 -37.00 -2.52 -6.10
CA TYR A 310 -37.81 -3.72 -5.90
C TYR A 310 -39.15 -3.42 -5.25
N GLY A 311 -39.24 -2.36 -4.45
CA GLY A 311 -40.49 -1.96 -3.81
C GLY A 311 -41.12 -3.05 -2.95
N LYS A 312 -42.44 -3.21 -3.05
CA LYS A 312 -43.25 -4.17 -2.27
C LYS A 312 -42.99 -5.64 -2.61
N THR A 313 -42.24 -5.95 -3.66
CA THR A 313 -41.92 -7.35 -4.02
C THR A 313 -40.55 -7.78 -3.49
N PHE A 314 -39.83 -6.89 -2.80
CA PHE A 314 -38.48 -7.19 -2.34
C PHE A 314 -38.41 -8.37 -1.38
N ASP A 315 -37.45 -9.27 -1.62
CA ASP A 315 -37.01 -10.28 -0.68
C ASP A 315 -35.47 -10.33 -0.65
N TRP A 316 -34.87 -10.71 0.47
CA TRP A 316 -33.41 -10.76 0.62
C TRP A 316 -32.73 -11.69 -0.40
N SER A 317 -33.42 -12.76 -0.84
CA SER A 317 -32.92 -13.68 -1.88
C SER A 317 -32.75 -13.02 -3.26
N MET A 318 -33.39 -11.88 -3.50
CA MET A 318 -33.26 -11.13 -4.76
C MET A 318 -31.91 -10.39 -4.87
N LEU A 319 -31.17 -10.26 -3.77
CA LEU A 319 -29.84 -9.63 -3.76
C LEU A 319 -28.75 -10.59 -4.25
N ASN A 320 -28.72 -10.80 -5.57
CA ASN A 320 -27.64 -11.53 -6.24
C ASN A 320 -26.38 -10.64 -6.44
N GLU A 321 -25.27 -11.26 -6.88
CA GLU A 321 -23.97 -10.59 -7.10
C GLU A 321 -24.11 -9.34 -7.98
N ASP A 322 -24.86 -9.42 -9.09
CA ASP A 322 -25.02 -8.32 -10.04
C ASP A 322 -25.75 -7.13 -9.41
N SER A 323 -26.82 -7.41 -8.66
CA SER A 323 -27.59 -6.38 -7.96
C SER A 323 -26.81 -5.70 -6.84
N LEU A 324 -25.94 -6.43 -6.15
CA LEU A 324 -25.07 -5.93 -5.09
C LEU A 324 -23.92 -5.11 -5.68
N VAL A 325 -23.33 -5.56 -6.79
CA VAL A 325 -22.32 -4.80 -7.53
C VAL A 325 -22.93 -3.49 -8.02
N HIS A 326 -24.12 -3.52 -8.62
CA HIS A 326 -24.82 -2.31 -9.04
C HIS A 326 -25.07 -1.35 -7.87
N PHE A 327 -25.61 -1.87 -6.76
CA PHE A 327 -25.89 -1.09 -5.56
C PHE A 327 -24.65 -0.40 -5.00
N LEU A 328 -23.61 -1.18 -4.72
CA LEU A 328 -22.46 -0.72 -3.95
C LEU A 328 -21.47 0.09 -4.79
N SER A 329 -21.41 -0.18 -6.09
CA SER A 329 -20.35 0.33 -6.96
C SER A 329 -20.80 1.50 -7.81
N PHE A 330 -22.06 1.49 -8.23
CA PHE A 330 -22.63 2.53 -9.10
C PHE A 330 -23.62 3.40 -8.34
N TRP A 331 -24.71 2.81 -7.84
CA TRP A 331 -25.79 3.57 -7.21
C TRP A 331 -25.33 4.32 -5.96
N TYR A 332 -24.59 3.64 -5.07
CA TYR A 332 -24.02 4.25 -3.86
C TYR A 332 -23.03 5.37 -4.20
N MET A 333 -22.22 5.18 -5.23
CA MET A 333 -21.24 6.18 -5.67
C MET A 333 -21.91 7.43 -6.26
N ASP A 334 -23.08 7.29 -6.87
CA ASP A 334 -23.87 8.41 -7.39
C ASP A 334 -24.61 9.21 -6.31
N GLN A 335 -24.64 8.72 -5.06
CA GLN A 335 -25.21 9.48 -3.94
C GLN A 335 -24.36 10.69 -3.56
N VAL A 336 -25.01 11.75 -3.09
CA VAL A 336 -24.36 13.03 -2.76
C VAL A 336 -23.43 12.88 -1.54
N LYS A 337 -22.13 13.17 -1.75
CA LYS A 337 -21.01 13.17 -0.78
C LYS A 337 -20.59 11.79 -0.24
N THR A 338 -19.94 11.00 -1.08
CA THR A 338 -19.13 9.84 -0.63
C THR A 338 -17.76 10.29 -0.13
N SER A 339 -17.26 9.63 0.93
CA SER A 339 -15.90 9.83 1.46
C SER A 339 -15.25 8.48 1.77
N PRO A 340 -13.92 8.36 1.77
CA PRO A 340 -13.26 7.07 2.01
C PRO A 340 -13.69 6.41 3.33
N ASN A 341 -13.81 7.19 4.41
CA ASN A 341 -14.30 6.69 5.69
C ASN A 341 -15.78 6.35 5.66
N GLY A 342 -16.60 7.13 4.93
CA GLY A 342 -18.01 6.82 4.70
C GLY A 342 -18.21 5.50 3.98
N CYS A 343 -17.41 5.19 2.95
CA CYS A 343 -17.46 3.91 2.23
C CYS A 343 -17.14 2.73 3.16
N LYS A 344 -16.11 2.86 4.00
CA LYS A 344 -15.73 1.81 4.98
C LYS A 344 -16.83 1.55 6.00
N ILE A 345 -17.42 2.62 6.54
CA ILE A 345 -18.54 2.55 7.48
C ILE A 345 -19.73 1.86 6.83
N PHE A 346 -20.11 2.31 5.63
CA PHE A 346 -21.23 1.78 4.87
C PHE A 346 -21.09 0.27 4.60
N LEU A 347 -19.96 -0.15 4.03
CA LEU A 347 -19.69 -1.57 3.76
C LEU A 347 -19.70 -2.41 5.04
N ASN A 348 -19.16 -1.88 6.15
CA ASN A 348 -19.18 -2.59 7.43
C ASN A 348 -20.60 -2.69 8.02
N THR A 349 -21.41 -1.63 7.95
CA THR A 349 -22.80 -1.69 8.40
C THR A 349 -23.58 -2.76 7.64
N LEU A 350 -23.43 -2.83 6.32
CA LEU A 350 -24.07 -3.88 5.51
C LEU A 350 -23.55 -5.27 5.84
N LYS A 351 -22.23 -5.41 6.08
CA LYS A 351 -21.63 -6.67 6.52
C LYS A 351 -22.25 -7.16 7.84
N TYR A 352 -22.44 -6.28 8.82
CA TYR A 352 -23.05 -6.64 10.09
C TYR A 352 -24.53 -6.99 9.93
N LEU A 353 -25.29 -6.20 9.15
CA LEU A 353 -26.69 -6.48 8.87
C LEU A 353 -26.87 -7.84 8.20
N PHE A 354 -26.16 -8.09 7.10
CA PHE A 354 -26.33 -9.33 6.32
C PHE A 354 -25.84 -10.55 7.09
N ARG A 355 -24.75 -10.42 7.86
CA ARG A 355 -24.31 -11.49 8.75
C ARG A 355 -25.34 -11.79 9.83
N TRP A 356 -25.94 -10.77 10.44
CA TRP A 356 -27.01 -10.97 11.41
C TRP A 356 -28.23 -11.66 10.79
N LEU A 357 -28.65 -11.28 9.57
CA LEU A 357 -29.72 -11.98 8.85
C LEU A 357 -29.41 -13.47 8.64
N GLN A 358 -28.15 -13.81 8.38
CA GLN A 358 -27.71 -15.21 8.25
C GLN A 358 -27.71 -15.92 9.60
N ASP A 359 -27.15 -15.31 10.64
CA ASP A 359 -27.05 -15.88 11.98
C ASP A 359 -28.44 -16.17 12.60
N GLU A 360 -29.44 -15.34 12.30
CA GLU A 360 -30.86 -15.55 12.70
C GLU A 360 -31.63 -16.51 11.78
N GLY A 361 -31.01 -17.04 10.73
CA GLY A 361 -31.66 -17.92 9.75
C GLY A 361 -32.71 -17.22 8.88
N ILE A 362 -32.65 -15.90 8.75
CA ILE A 362 -33.57 -15.09 7.95
C ILE A 362 -33.18 -15.11 6.47
N SER A 363 -31.89 -15.02 6.14
CA SER A 363 -31.42 -15.03 4.75
C SER A 363 -29.93 -15.36 4.61
N ASP A 364 -29.59 -16.10 3.56
CA ASP A 364 -28.20 -16.40 3.16
C ASP A 364 -27.54 -15.31 2.29
N VAL A 365 -28.14 -14.12 2.20
CA VAL A 365 -27.61 -12.99 1.40
C VAL A 365 -26.16 -12.64 1.76
N TYR A 366 -25.72 -12.93 2.98
CA TYR A 366 -24.34 -12.72 3.41
C TYR A 366 -23.32 -13.49 2.56
N GLU A 367 -23.60 -14.72 2.13
CA GLU A 367 -22.66 -15.50 1.31
C GLU A 367 -22.42 -14.84 -0.05
N THR A 368 -23.49 -14.32 -0.65
CA THR A 368 -23.41 -13.57 -1.91
C THR A 368 -22.70 -12.23 -1.70
N PHE A 369 -23.07 -11.50 -0.64
CA PHE A 369 -22.46 -10.22 -0.31
C PHE A 369 -20.97 -10.33 -0.02
N LYS A 370 -20.52 -11.37 0.67
CA LYS A 370 -19.12 -11.58 1.02
C LYS A 370 -18.21 -11.59 -0.22
N LYS A 371 -18.65 -12.18 -1.32
CA LYS A 371 -17.91 -12.20 -2.59
C LYS A 371 -17.70 -10.79 -3.13
N VAL A 372 -18.77 -9.99 -3.19
CA VAL A 372 -18.72 -8.59 -3.67
C VAL A 372 -17.97 -7.68 -2.70
N TYR A 373 -18.14 -7.89 -1.39
CA TYR A 373 -17.52 -7.13 -0.32
C TYR A 373 -16.00 -7.19 -0.37
N VAL A 374 -15.42 -8.37 -0.60
CA VAL A 374 -13.96 -8.55 -0.67
C VAL A 374 -13.36 -7.73 -1.82
N LEU A 375 -14.07 -7.61 -2.95
CA LEU A 375 -13.67 -6.79 -4.08
C LEU A 375 -13.77 -5.28 -3.78
N LEU A 376 -14.77 -4.89 -2.97
CA LEU A 376 -15.10 -3.48 -2.73
C LEU A 376 -14.47 -2.85 -1.49
N ILE A 377 -14.05 -3.65 -0.49
CA ILE A 377 -13.54 -3.14 0.79
C ILE A 377 -12.33 -2.20 0.62
N ARG A 378 -11.52 -2.41 -0.43
CA ARG A 378 -10.38 -1.55 -0.80
C ARG A 378 -10.68 -0.63 -1.98
N SER A 379 -11.36 -1.12 -3.01
CA SER A 379 -11.59 -0.36 -4.25
C SER A 379 -12.61 0.77 -4.06
N LEU A 380 -13.66 0.59 -3.24
CA LEU A 380 -14.70 1.60 -3.05
C LEU A 380 -14.20 2.86 -2.30
N PRO A 381 -13.46 2.75 -1.17
CA PRO A 381 -12.87 3.93 -0.53
C PRO A 381 -11.87 4.66 -1.43
N THR A 382 -11.03 3.92 -2.16
CA THR A 382 -10.03 4.47 -3.10
C THR A 382 -10.73 5.22 -4.24
N THR A 383 -11.81 4.64 -4.78
CA THR A 383 -12.63 5.28 -5.81
C THR A 383 -13.30 6.54 -5.29
N ALA A 384 -13.80 6.56 -4.05
CA ALA A 384 -14.38 7.78 -3.47
C ALA A 384 -13.35 8.92 -3.32
N GLU A 385 -12.10 8.59 -3.04
CA GLU A 385 -11.00 9.55 -3.03
C GLU A 385 -10.67 10.06 -4.44
N ALA A 386 -10.47 9.13 -5.38
CA ALA A 386 -10.18 9.43 -6.77
C ALA A 386 -11.30 10.24 -7.44
N LYS A 387 -12.57 9.90 -7.17
CA LYS A 387 -13.76 10.62 -7.64
C LYS A 387 -13.69 12.10 -7.31
N ARG A 388 -13.32 12.43 -6.06
CA ARG A 388 -13.20 13.83 -5.61
C ARG A 388 -12.13 14.56 -6.41
N TRP A 389 -10.98 13.93 -6.61
CA TRP A 389 -9.87 14.54 -7.35
C TRP A 389 -10.21 14.69 -8.85
N ILE A 390 -10.73 13.64 -9.49
CA ILE A 390 -11.07 13.62 -10.92
C ILE A 390 -12.15 14.66 -11.23
N LEU A 391 -13.22 14.74 -10.44
CA LEU A 391 -14.27 15.75 -10.65
C LEU A 391 -13.75 17.20 -10.55
N GLN A 392 -12.66 17.42 -9.82
CA GLN A 392 -12.07 18.74 -9.63
C GLN A 392 -10.98 19.07 -10.68
N ASN A 393 -10.24 18.07 -11.17
CA ASN A 393 -8.99 18.27 -11.91
C ASN A 393 -8.94 17.63 -13.30
N ALA A 394 -9.94 16.81 -13.67
CA ALA A 394 -9.93 16.11 -14.96
C ALA A 394 -10.33 16.99 -16.15
N VAL A 395 -11.20 17.98 -15.92
CA VAL A 395 -11.65 18.90 -16.97
C VAL A 395 -10.74 20.12 -17.01
N VAL A 396 -10.00 20.29 -18.10
CA VAL A 396 -9.13 21.45 -18.32
C VAL A 396 -10.00 22.69 -18.60
N PRO A 397 -9.71 23.87 -18.02
CA PRO A 397 -10.58 25.05 -18.09
C PRO A 397 -10.97 25.49 -19.51
N GLU A 398 -10.06 25.33 -20.47
CA GLU A 398 -10.27 25.65 -21.90
C GLU A 398 -11.38 24.81 -22.56
N TYR A 399 -11.73 23.67 -21.96
CA TYR A 399 -12.67 22.67 -22.49
C TYR A 399 -13.94 22.58 -21.65
N LYS A 400 -14.07 23.45 -20.64
CA LYS A 400 -15.19 23.44 -19.71
C LYS A 400 -16.42 24.10 -20.36
N GLY A 401 -17.42 23.29 -20.71
CA GLY A 401 -18.67 23.77 -21.31
C GLY A 401 -18.68 23.87 -22.84
N SER A 402 -17.69 23.29 -23.53
CA SER A 402 -17.73 23.12 -24.99
C SER A 402 -18.64 21.94 -25.36
N ASP A 403 -19.95 22.14 -25.43
CA ASP A 403 -20.94 21.12 -25.81
C ASP A 403 -20.86 20.70 -27.29
N VAL A 404 -19.91 21.23 -28.07
CA VAL A 404 -20.02 21.20 -29.52
C VAL A 404 -19.48 19.92 -30.17
N ASN A 405 -18.74 19.03 -29.49
CA ASN A 405 -18.24 17.78 -30.12
C ASN A 405 -17.85 16.64 -29.14
N GLY A 406 -18.26 16.68 -27.88
CA GLY A 406 -17.86 15.67 -26.88
C GLY A 406 -18.62 14.35 -27.03
N LYS A 407 -17.93 13.21 -27.13
CA LYS A 407 -18.56 11.89 -27.14
C LYS A 407 -18.87 11.48 -25.69
N ALA A 408 -20.16 11.42 -25.34
CA ALA A 408 -20.60 10.96 -24.02
C ALA A 408 -20.46 9.43 -23.91
N GLY A 409 -20.01 8.95 -22.76
CA GLY A 409 -19.82 7.51 -22.55
C GLY A 409 -19.25 7.14 -21.18
N MET A 410 -18.99 5.84 -21.05
CA MET A 410 -18.22 5.26 -19.96
C MET A 410 -16.82 4.92 -20.47
N TYR A 411 -15.81 5.48 -19.82
CA TYR A 411 -14.42 5.32 -20.21
C TYR A 411 -13.62 4.71 -19.09
N MET A 412 -12.77 3.73 -19.40
CA MET A 412 -11.86 3.16 -18.41
C MET A 412 -10.60 4.02 -18.33
N LEU A 413 -10.38 4.64 -17.17
CA LEU A 413 -9.17 5.38 -16.83
C LEU A 413 -8.17 4.44 -16.15
N ALA A 414 -6.94 4.44 -16.64
CA ALA A 414 -5.80 3.73 -16.06
C ALA A 414 -4.52 4.58 -16.17
N VAL A 415 -3.43 4.14 -15.54
CA VAL A 415 -2.11 4.75 -15.72
C VAL A 415 -1.18 3.76 -16.41
N SER A 416 -0.49 4.25 -17.44
CA SER A 416 0.56 3.54 -18.16
C SER A 416 1.93 4.06 -17.75
N SER A 417 3.00 3.46 -18.29
CA SER A 417 4.38 3.94 -18.09
C SER A 417 4.62 5.36 -18.59
N THR A 418 3.76 5.88 -19.49
CA THR A 418 3.86 7.23 -20.06
C THR A 418 2.86 8.23 -19.48
N GLY A 419 2.02 7.79 -18.54
CA GLY A 419 1.00 8.63 -17.90
C GLY A 419 -0.42 8.08 -18.01
N PRO A 420 -1.44 8.87 -17.61
CA PRO A 420 -2.83 8.44 -17.60
C PRO A 420 -3.35 8.22 -19.02
N VAL A 421 -4.14 7.15 -19.19
CA VAL A 421 -4.71 6.71 -20.45
C VAL A 421 -6.20 6.40 -20.26
N LEU A 422 -6.98 6.65 -21.31
CA LEU A 422 -8.37 6.21 -21.42
C LEU A 422 -8.49 5.10 -22.44
N PHE A 423 -9.31 4.11 -22.12
CA PHE A 423 -9.74 3.12 -23.10
C PHE A 423 -10.90 3.69 -23.92
N VAL A 424 -10.66 3.92 -25.21
CA VAL A 424 -11.61 4.53 -26.15
C VAL A 424 -11.56 3.74 -27.47
N GLU A 425 -12.70 3.24 -27.93
CA GLU A 425 -12.82 2.52 -29.22
C GLU A 425 -11.72 1.46 -29.42
N ASP A 426 -11.58 0.57 -28.44
CA ASP A 426 -10.61 -0.55 -28.42
C ASP A 426 -9.13 -0.15 -28.37
N LYS A 427 -8.82 1.10 -28.04
CA LYS A 427 -7.44 1.58 -27.92
C LYS A 427 -7.22 2.35 -26.64
N TRP A 428 -6.02 2.22 -26.08
CA TRP A 428 -5.54 3.07 -25.02
C TRP A 428 -5.03 4.39 -25.62
N VAL A 429 -5.69 5.49 -25.26
CA VAL A 429 -5.37 6.83 -25.73
C VAL A 429 -4.87 7.65 -24.54
N PRO A 430 -3.72 8.35 -24.63
CA PRO A 430 -3.28 9.26 -23.57
C PRO A 430 -4.35 10.29 -23.24
N VAL A 431 -4.64 10.50 -21.96
CA VAL A 431 -5.57 11.53 -21.51
C VAL A 431 -4.82 12.65 -20.81
N HIS A 432 -5.14 13.89 -21.16
CA HIS A 432 -4.56 15.07 -20.54
C HIS A 432 -5.41 15.49 -19.34
N LEU A 433 -4.78 15.47 -18.16
CA LEU A 433 -5.38 15.84 -16.87
C LEU A 433 -4.50 16.93 -16.22
N LEU A 434 -5.06 17.74 -15.31
CA LEU A 434 -4.29 18.72 -14.53
C LEU A 434 -3.45 18.02 -13.44
N GLY A 435 -2.44 17.27 -13.87
CA GLY A 435 -1.70 16.30 -13.05
C GLY A 435 -2.43 14.96 -12.94
N PHE A 436 -1.83 13.99 -12.25
CA PHE A 436 -2.52 12.78 -11.82
C PHE A 436 -1.80 12.23 -10.58
N PRO A 437 -2.48 12.01 -9.44
CA PRO A 437 -1.81 11.53 -8.23
C PRO A 437 -1.21 10.14 -8.45
N SER A 438 0.10 10.00 -8.20
CA SER A 438 0.82 8.73 -8.39
C SER A 438 0.30 7.60 -7.50
N MET A 439 -0.40 7.92 -6.41
CA MET A 439 -1.10 6.96 -5.55
C MET A 439 -2.21 6.16 -6.27
N TYR A 440 -2.66 6.61 -7.44
CA TYR A 440 -3.66 5.92 -8.26
C TYR A 440 -3.04 5.18 -9.46
N ALA A 441 -1.70 5.08 -9.54
CA ALA A 441 -1.01 4.50 -10.69
C ALA A 441 -1.41 3.04 -10.97
N ASP A 442 -1.66 2.26 -9.93
CA ASP A 442 -2.04 0.85 -10.06
C ASP A 442 -3.56 0.63 -10.07
N SER A 443 -4.35 1.71 -9.99
CA SER A 443 -5.82 1.65 -9.94
C SER A 443 -6.46 1.91 -11.30
N ARG A 444 -7.58 1.25 -11.55
CA ARG A 444 -8.45 1.50 -12.72
C ARG A 444 -9.81 2.00 -12.25
N PHE A 445 -10.35 2.96 -13.00
CA PHE A 445 -11.65 3.56 -12.69
C PHE A 445 -12.51 3.60 -13.95
N TRP A 446 -13.79 3.31 -13.78
CA TRP A 446 -14.78 3.71 -14.77
C TRP A 446 -15.14 5.16 -14.56
N VAL A 447 -15.07 5.96 -15.62
CA VAL A 447 -15.39 7.39 -15.60
C VAL A 447 -16.57 7.62 -16.54
N ARG A 448 -17.70 8.05 -15.98
CA ARG A 448 -18.85 8.51 -16.75
C ARG A 448 -18.64 9.98 -17.08
N GLY A 449 -18.64 10.31 -18.36
CA GLY A 449 -18.38 11.68 -18.80
C GLY A 449 -18.43 11.85 -20.30
N SER A 450 -18.01 13.02 -20.76
CA SER A 450 -17.84 13.34 -22.17
C SER A 450 -16.38 13.66 -22.45
N ILE A 451 -15.87 13.13 -23.57
CA ILE A 451 -14.48 13.34 -24.00
C ILE A 451 -14.42 13.94 -25.39
N GLU A 452 -13.34 14.66 -25.66
CA GLU A 452 -12.95 15.12 -27.00
C GLU A 452 -11.61 14.50 -27.37
N ILE A 453 -11.52 13.90 -28.55
CA ILE A 453 -10.28 13.29 -29.07
C ILE A 453 -9.60 14.28 -30.02
N ARG A 454 -8.34 14.59 -29.75
CA ARG A 454 -7.49 15.43 -30.61
C ARG A 454 -6.20 14.70 -30.99
N PRO A 455 -5.44 15.19 -31.99
CA PRO A 455 -4.17 14.57 -32.38
C PRO A 455 -3.15 14.45 -31.23
N SER A 456 -3.22 15.32 -30.22
CA SER A 456 -2.35 15.31 -29.04
C SER A 456 -2.78 14.32 -27.95
N GLY A 457 -3.99 13.74 -28.03
CA GLY A 457 -4.58 12.86 -27.01
C GLY A 457 -6.05 13.19 -26.73
N CYS A 458 -6.56 12.62 -25.64
CA CYS A 458 -7.93 12.74 -25.19
C CYS A 458 -8.08 13.77 -24.06
N TYR A 459 -9.20 14.50 -24.03
CA TYR A 459 -9.52 15.50 -23.01
C TYR A 459 -10.94 15.26 -22.48
N PHE A 460 -11.13 15.34 -21.16
CA PHE A 460 -12.49 15.36 -20.60
C PHE A 460 -13.10 16.75 -20.76
N THR A 461 -14.27 16.83 -21.42
CA THR A 461 -15.10 18.04 -21.45
C THR A 461 -16.06 18.09 -20.28
N LYS A 462 -16.47 16.92 -19.78
CA LYS A 462 -17.34 16.76 -18.61
C LYS A 462 -17.04 15.45 -17.90
N VAL A 463 -17.01 15.46 -16.57
CA VAL A 463 -17.01 14.24 -15.74
C VAL A 463 -18.22 14.28 -14.82
N GLU A 464 -19.01 13.22 -14.84
CA GLU A 464 -20.26 13.09 -14.08
C GLU A 464 -20.15 12.05 -12.96
N GLY A 465 -19.30 11.04 -13.14
CA GLY A 465 -19.17 9.95 -12.18
C GLY A 465 -17.84 9.21 -12.32
N VAL A 466 -17.42 8.60 -11.21
CA VAL A 466 -16.23 7.76 -11.14
C VAL A 466 -16.57 6.55 -10.27
N TYR A 467 -16.27 5.36 -10.76
CA TYR A 467 -16.72 4.07 -10.20
C TYR A 467 -15.56 3.08 -10.13
N PRO A 468 -15.58 2.15 -9.15
CA PRO A 468 -14.55 1.14 -9.04
C PRO A 468 -14.63 0.16 -10.22
N MET A 469 -13.47 -0.34 -10.64
CA MET A 469 -13.41 -1.49 -11.55
C MET A 469 -13.59 -2.78 -10.74
N ILE A 470 -14.54 -3.63 -11.14
CA ILE A 470 -14.87 -4.89 -10.47
C ILE A 470 -14.98 -5.98 -11.53
N LEU A 471 -14.30 -7.10 -11.30
CA LEU A 471 -14.41 -8.30 -12.12
C LEU A 471 -15.15 -9.34 -11.29
N VAL A 472 -16.34 -9.73 -11.75
CA VAL A 472 -17.22 -10.70 -11.07
C VAL A 472 -17.17 -12.03 -11.83
N ASP A 473 -17.09 -13.16 -11.12
CA ASP A 473 -16.92 -14.51 -11.65
C ASP A 473 -17.95 -14.93 -12.73
N LYS A 474 -19.14 -14.32 -12.81
CA LYS A 474 -20.12 -14.67 -13.85
C LYS A 474 -19.63 -14.38 -15.28
N GLN A 475 -18.72 -13.43 -15.47
CA GLN A 475 -18.07 -13.23 -16.77
C GLN A 475 -17.01 -14.30 -17.08
N LEU A 476 -16.62 -15.12 -16.09
CA LEU A 476 -15.75 -16.28 -16.27
C LEU A 476 -16.53 -17.56 -16.61
N GLN A 477 -17.84 -17.65 -16.37
CA GLN A 477 -18.63 -18.88 -16.63
C GLN A 477 -19.13 -19.04 -18.06
N VAL A 478 -19.26 -17.96 -18.84
CA VAL A 478 -19.56 -18.07 -20.29
C VAL A 478 -18.39 -18.72 -21.05
N LEU A 479 -17.20 -18.75 -20.45
CA LEU A 479 -15.99 -19.40 -20.96
C LEU A 479 -15.92 -20.91 -20.68
N GLY A 480 -16.96 -21.51 -20.08
CA GLY A 480 -17.03 -22.95 -19.81
C GLY A 480 -17.67 -23.81 -20.91
N GLN A 481 -18.36 -23.21 -21.90
CA GLN A 481 -18.96 -23.93 -23.02
C GLN A 481 -18.98 -23.10 -24.31
N LYS A 482 -17.83 -23.03 -25.00
CA LYS A 482 -17.61 -23.49 -26.39
C LYS A 482 -16.34 -22.89 -26.96
#